data_AF-A0A3C2AMM8-F1
#
_entry.id   AF-A0A3C2AMM8-F1
#
_cell.length_a   1.000
_cell.length_b   1.000
_cell.length_c   1.000
_cell.angle_alpha   90.00
_cell.angle_beta   90.00
_cell.angle_gamma   90.00
#
_symmetry.space_group_name_H-M   'P 1'
#
loop_
_entity.id
_entity.type
_entity.pdbx_description
1 polymer ?
#
loop_
_entity_poly.entity_id
_entity_poly.type
_entity_poly.pdbx_seq_one_letter_code
_entity_poly.pdbx_strand_id
1 'polypeptide(L)'
;MKKLLYVFGFLVLLFVAAAVIIPIVLKEPITTAVKEEANANLNATIDFKDVSISLLRSFPDLYVGVEELSVTGKDEFEGRTLVYLKTLVLDVDLMSAFSGKPVINEIALTGGLANVIVLENGKANYDIVPESEDAAAEKAPAESSSDGAFAIQLKRFVIDGLEVMYTDKQGGMAFSTSRIDMTLGGDFSAERTALETNILLETVKLSTGGVSYLNGVELELKADVDADMVNKSYTLNQNEFRINGLHLSLDGNITMPNDEDINLDLVYAAAKTEFKEILSLVPGIYAKDFSDVQASGSLELSGMVKGTYN
;
A
#
# COMPACT_ATOMS: atom_id res chain seq x y z
N MET A 1 13.21 10.84 47.15
CA MET A 1 12.61 11.92 46.32
C MET A 1 13.66 12.77 45.60
N LYS A 2 14.58 13.49 46.27
CA LYS A 2 15.60 14.32 45.59
C LYS A 2 16.53 13.55 44.64
N LYS A 3 17.03 12.37 45.05
CA LYS A 3 17.86 11.49 44.19
C LYS A 3 17.12 11.01 42.94
N LEU A 4 15.82 10.71 43.06
CA LEU A 4 14.95 10.35 41.93
C LEU A 4 14.77 11.53 40.97
N LEU A 5 14.63 12.75 41.49
CA LEU A 5 14.51 13.96 40.66
C LEU A 5 15.80 14.27 39.89
N TYR A 6 16.98 14.05 40.51
CA TYR A 6 18.26 14.21 39.81
C TYR A 6 18.48 13.14 38.74
N VAL A 7 18.14 11.88 39.01
CA VAL A 7 18.22 10.79 38.02
C VAL A 7 17.26 11.07 36.86
N PHE A 8 16.01 11.46 37.16
CA PHE A 8 15.04 11.84 36.15
C PHE A 8 15.51 13.04 35.32
N GLY A 9 16.02 14.10 35.96
CA GLY A 9 16.55 15.27 35.26
C GLY A 9 17.75 14.93 34.37
N PHE A 10 18.63 14.03 34.82
CA PHE A 10 19.74 13.53 34.00
C PHE A 10 19.26 12.70 32.81
N LEU A 11 18.26 11.83 32.98
CA LEU A 11 17.66 11.07 31.89
C LEU A 11 17.00 11.98 30.85
N VAL A 12 16.25 13.00 31.28
CA VAL A 12 15.66 13.99 30.38
C VAL A 12 16.75 14.75 29.63
N LEU A 13 17.82 15.18 30.31
CA LEU A 13 18.94 15.85 29.65
C LEU A 13 19.61 14.95 28.60
N LEU A 14 19.81 13.67 28.93
CA LEU A 14 20.39 12.69 28.01
C LEU A 14 19.48 12.44 26.80
N PHE A 15 18.17 12.33 27.03
CA PHE A 15 17.18 12.21 25.96
C PHE A 15 17.19 13.43 25.04
N VAL A 16 17.17 14.65 25.60
CA VAL A 16 17.23 15.90 24.82
C VAL A 16 18.54 15.99 24.04
N ALA A 17 19.67 15.61 24.65
CA ALA A 17 20.95 15.56 23.94
C ALA A 17 20.93 14.55 22.79
N ALA A 18 20.39 13.35 23.00
CA ALA A 18 20.24 12.32 21.98
C ALA A 18 19.33 12.77 20.83
N ALA A 19 18.19 13.40 21.15
CA ALA A 19 17.24 13.95 20.18
C ALA A 19 17.85 15.00 19.23
N VAL A 20 18.91 15.69 19.67
CA VAL A 20 19.64 16.67 18.86
C VAL A 20 20.82 16.03 18.12
N ILE A 21 21.60 15.17 18.80
CA ILE A 21 22.84 14.61 18.25
C ILE A 21 22.57 13.54 17.18
N ILE A 22 21.62 12.63 17.44
CA ILE A 22 21.39 11.47 16.56
C ILE A 22 20.99 11.89 15.13
N PRO A 23 20.03 12.82 14.92
CA PRO A 23 19.71 13.29 13.58
C PRO A 23 20.90 13.87 12.81
N ILE A 24 21.82 14.54 13.50
CA ILE A 24 23.01 15.15 12.87
C ILE A 24 24.00 14.06 12.43
N VAL A 25 24.25 13.08 13.29
CA VAL A 25 25.22 12.00 13.02
C VAL A 25 24.72 11.03 11.95
N LEU A 26 23.42 10.74 11.92
CA LEU A 26 22.85 9.75 11.00
C LEU A 26 22.44 10.32 9.63
N LYS A 27 22.36 11.65 9.46
CA LYS A 27 21.89 12.26 8.20
C LYS A 27 22.75 11.88 7.01
N GLU A 28 24.06 12.04 7.08
CA GLU A 28 24.95 11.73 5.96
C GLU A 28 24.94 10.23 5.61
N PRO A 29 25.15 9.28 6.55
CA PRO A 29 25.12 7.85 6.23
C PRO A 29 23.81 7.38 5.60
N ILE A 30 22.66 7.81 6.14
CA ILE A 30 21.34 7.42 5.62
C ILE A 30 21.12 8.06 4.25
N THR A 31 21.48 9.33 4.06
CA THR A 31 21.35 9.98 2.75
C THR A 31 22.18 9.26 1.69
N THR A 32 23.42 8.87 2.01
CA THR A 32 24.28 8.12 1.10
C THR A 32 23.71 6.75 0.81
N ALA A 33 23.28 6.00 1.84
CA ALA A 33 22.66 4.69 1.66
C ALA A 33 21.42 4.76 0.76
N VAL A 34 20.54 5.75 0.96
CA VAL A 34 19.37 5.98 0.11
C VAL A 34 19.80 6.28 -1.34
N LYS A 35 20.83 7.11 -1.56
CA LYS A 35 21.30 7.43 -2.93
C LYS A 35 21.95 6.24 -3.64
N GLU A 36 22.73 5.45 -2.92
CA GLU A 36 23.41 4.28 -3.45
C GLU A 36 22.40 3.18 -3.78
N GLU A 37 21.52 2.84 -2.84
CA GLU A 37 20.50 1.80 -3.01
C GLU A 37 19.51 2.16 -4.14
N ALA A 38 19.06 3.42 -4.18
CA ALA A 38 18.12 3.89 -5.19
C ALA A 38 18.65 3.80 -6.62
N ASN A 39 19.96 3.97 -6.83
CA ASN A 39 20.56 4.00 -8.16
C ASN A 39 21.28 2.71 -8.56
N ALA A 40 21.74 1.91 -7.60
CA ALA A 40 22.50 0.69 -7.88
C ALA A 40 21.61 -0.48 -8.31
N ASN A 41 20.37 -0.54 -7.80
CA ASN A 41 19.53 -1.74 -7.91
C ASN A 41 18.34 -1.58 -8.85
N LEU A 42 18.19 -0.42 -9.51
CA LEU A 42 17.03 -0.11 -10.33
C LEU A 42 17.42 0.42 -11.72
N ASN A 43 16.83 -0.16 -12.77
CA ASN A 43 16.79 0.37 -14.12
C ASN A 43 15.80 1.55 -14.24
N ALA A 44 15.91 2.49 -13.30
CA ALA A 44 15.18 3.75 -13.28
C ALA A 44 16.15 4.88 -12.91
N THR A 45 15.70 6.12 -13.06
CA THR A 45 16.37 7.28 -12.50
C THR A 45 15.62 7.69 -11.24
N ILE A 46 16.29 7.64 -10.09
CA ILE A 46 15.73 8.07 -8.82
C ILE A 46 16.35 9.39 -8.40
N ASP A 47 15.50 10.35 -8.08
CA ASP A 47 15.89 11.67 -7.60
C ASP A 47 15.05 12.07 -6.39
N PHE A 48 15.61 12.92 -5.53
CA PHE A 48 14.92 13.48 -4.37
C PHE A 48 15.63 14.75 -3.89
N LYS A 49 14.90 15.62 -3.20
CA LYS A 49 15.40 16.94 -2.80
C LYS A 49 16.24 16.93 -1.53
N ASP A 50 15.75 16.33 -0.46
CA ASP A 50 16.45 16.25 0.83
C ASP A 50 15.98 15.02 1.63
N VAL A 51 16.79 14.64 2.61
CA VAL A 51 16.45 13.67 3.64
C VAL A 51 16.42 14.37 5.00
N SER A 52 15.33 14.18 5.72
CA SER A 52 15.11 14.69 7.07
C SER A 52 15.10 13.55 8.08
N ILE A 53 15.74 13.75 9.23
CA ILE A 53 15.80 12.75 10.30
C ILE A 53 15.30 13.39 11.59
N SER A 54 14.50 12.65 12.36
CA SER A 54 14.03 13.10 13.67
C SER A 54 13.80 11.95 14.63
N LEU A 55 14.23 12.10 15.87
CA LEU A 55 13.77 11.21 16.95
C LEU A 55 12.45 11.68 17.54
N LEU A 56 12.18 12.99 17.56
CA LEU A 56 11.01 13.54 18.25
C LEU A 56 9.69 13.27 17.52
N ARG A 57 9.74 12.98 16.22
CA ARG A 57 8.53 12.75 15.41
C ARG A 57 7.97 11.33 15.57
N SER A 58 8.84 10.33 15.71
CA SER A 58 8.45 8.92 15.71
C SER A 58 8.96 8.11 16.90
N PHE A 59 9.45 8.76 17.98
CA PHE A 59 10.00 8.05 19.15
C PHE A 59 9.03 6.94 19.65
N PRO A 60 9.50 5.70 19.87
CA PRO A 60 10.90 5.26 20.00
C PRO A 60 11.68 5.09 18.70
N ASP A 61 11.01 5.11 17.55
CA ASP A 61 11.62 4.93 16.24
C ASP A 61 12.31 6.21 15.74
N LEU A 62 13.17 6.01 14.73
CA LEU A 62 13.82 7.06 13.99
C LEU A 62 12.97 7.41 12.77
N TYR A 63 12.41 8.62 12.75
CA TYR A 63 11.77 9.18 11.57
C TYR A 63 12.84 9.45 10.51
N VAL A 64 12.63 8.93 9.29
CA VAL A 64 13.40 9.24 8.09
C VAL A 64 12.43 9.69 7.01
N GLY A 65 12.45 10.97 6.65
CA GLY A 65 11.61 11.55 5.61
C GLY A 65 12.41 11.90 4.36
N VAL A 66 12.02 11.39 3.20
CA VAL A 66 12.58 11.74 1.89
C VAL A 66 11.61 12.68 1.18
N GLU A 67 12.07 13.90 0.86
CA GLU A 67 11.25 14.93 0.24
C GLU A 67 11.36 14.92 -1.30
N GLU A 68 10.22 15.09 -1.98
CA GLU A 68 10.12 15.21 -3.44
C GLU A 68 10.79 14.03 -4.17
N LEU A 69 10.55 12.80 -3.71
CA LEU A 69 11.05 11.57 -4.35
C LEU A 69 10.40 11.39 -5.71
N SER A 70 11.21 11.16 -6.75
CA SER A 70 10.78 10.84 -8.10
C SER A 70 11.48 9.60 -8.61
N VAL A 71 10.73 8.68 -9.20
CA VAL A 71 11.20 7.50 -9.91
C VAL A 71 10.76 7.64 -11.37
N THR A 72 11.71 7.81 -12.27
CA THR A 72 11.47 8.02 -13.70
C THR A 72 12.03 6.86 -14.49
N GLY A 73 11.25 6.36 -15.46
CA GLY A 73 11.67 5.25 -16.31
C GLY A 73 12.84 5.60 -17.22
N LYS A 74 13.55 4.56 -17.68
CA LYS A 74 14.60 4.62 -18.71
C LYS A 74 14.07 4.06 -20.04
N ASP A 75 14.86 4.18 -21.09
CA ASP A 75 14.58 3.61 -22.42
C ASP A 75 13.19 3.99 -22.98
N GLU A 76 12.32 3.01 -23.23
CA GLU A 76 10.96 3.19 -23.75
C GLU A 76 10.05 4.04 -22.82
N PHE A 77 10.49 4.26 -21.58
CA PHE A 77 9.83 5.06 -20.55
C PHE A 77 10.58 6.34 -20.19
N GLU A 78 11.60 6.74 -20.98
CA GLU A 78 12.33 7.98 -20.75
C GLU A 78 11.38 9.20 -20.66
N GLY A 79 11.57 10.02 -19.63
CA GLY A 79 10.72 11.18 -19.34
C GLY A 79 9.33 10.83 -18.77
N ARG A 80 9.01 9.55 -18.55
CA ARG A 80 7.78 9.13 -17.87
C ARG A 80 8.06 8.81 -16.41
N THR A 81 7.50 9.61 -15.53
CA THR A 81 7.52 9.34 -14.09
C THR A 81 6.61 8.15 -13.78
N LEU A 82 7.18 7.15 -13.10
CA LEU A 82 6.45 6.02 -12.53
C LEU A 82 5.81 6.44 -11.20
N VAL A 83 6.60 7.03 -10.30
CA VAL A 83 6.15 7.49 -8.99
C VAL A 83 6.77 8.85 -8.71
N TYR A 84 5.96 9.78 -8.21
CA TYR A 84 6.41 10.98 -7.55
C TYR A 84 5.70 11.09 -6.21
N LEU A 85 6.45 11.31 -5.14
CA LEU A 85 5.92 11.49 -3.79
C LEU A 85 6.36 12.85 -3.26
N LYS A 86 5.45 13.59 -2.64
CA LYS A 86 5.85 14.82 -1.93
C LYS A 86 6.71 14.47 -0.72
N THR A 87 6.32 13.42 -0.01
CA THR A 87 7.08 12.88 1.12
C THR A 87 6.93 11.37 1.19
N LEU A 88 8.06 10.67 1.27
CA LEU A 88 8.13 9.29 1.75
C LEU A 88 8.65 9.31 3.18
N VAL A 89 7.95 8.68 4.10
CA VAL A 89 8.37 8.53 5.50
C VAL A 89 8.63 7.07 5.79
N LEU A 90 9.75 6.80 6.45
CA LEU A 90 10.10 5.52 7.02
C LEU A 90 10.31 5.73 8.52
N ASP A 91 9.59 4.97 9.35
CA ASP A 91 9.93 4.84 10.76
C ASP A 91 10.81 3.60 10.93
N VAL A 92 12.06 3.85 11.29
CA VAL A 92 13.10 2.82 11.40
C VAL A 92 13.37 2.55 12.88
N ASP A 93 13.40 1.28 13.27
CA ASP A 93 13.77 0.91 14.65
C ASP A 93 15.16 1.46 14.97
N LEU A 94 15.24 2.27 16.03
CA LEU A 94 16.45 3.02 16.35
C LEU A 94 17.65 2.10 16.62
N MET A 95 17.43 0.96 17.29
CA MET A 95 18.51 0.04 17.66
C MET A 95 19.08 -0.67 16.42
N SER A 96 18.20 -1.04 15.49
CA SER A 96 18.54 -1.69 14.23
C SER A 96 19.30 -0.75 13.28
N ALA A 97 18.98 0.55 13.29
CA ALA A 97 19.69 1.54 12.49
C ALA A 97 21.18 1.63 12.85
N PHE A 98 21.54 1.44 14.13
CA PHE A 98 22.93 1.42 14.57
C PHE A 98 23.65 0.09 14.32
N SER A 99 22.92 -1.03 14.15
CA SER A 99 23.52 -2.35 13.91
C SER A 99 23.86 -2.61 12.43
N GLY A 100 23.46 -1.71 11.53
CA GLY A 100 23.67 -1.83 10.08
C GLY A 100 22.65 -2.72 9.37
N LYS A 101 21.62 -3.21 10.09
CA LYS A 101 20.49 -3.96 9.53
C LYS A 101 19.19 -3.26 9.93
N PRO A 102 18.90 -2.08 9.35
CA PRO A 102 17.72 -1.30 9.69
C PRO A 102 16.43 -2.10 9.47
N VAL A 103 15.57 -2.06 10.48
CA VAL A 103 14.24 -2.64 10.49
C VAL A 103 13.22 -1.53 10.33
N ILE A 104 12.37 -1.64 9.31
CA ILE A 104 11.34 -0.64 9.00
C ILE A 104 10.03 -1.06 9.65
N ASN A 105 9.51 -0.23 10.55
CA ASN A 105 8.25 -0.45 11.27
C ASN A 105 7.06 0.21 10.56
N GLU A 106 7.24 1.41 10.01
CA GLU A 106 6.20 2.12 9.25
C GLU A 106 6.73 2.64 7.92
N ILE A 107 5.87 2.59 6.90
CA ILE A 107 6.07 3.28 5.63
C ILE A 107 4.84 4.17 5.40
N ALA A 108 5.06 5.46 5.17
CA ALA A 108 3.98 6.38 4.79
C ALA A 108 4.32 7.14 3.51
N LEU A 109 3.38 7.14 2.56
CA LEU A 109 3.46 7.85 1.30
C LEU A 109 2.49 9.03 1.38
N THR A 110 2.99 10.27 1.28
CA THR A 110 2.15 11.47 1.38
C THR A 110 2.20 12.27 0.11
N GLY A 111 1.04 12.38 -0.55
CA GLY A 111 0.83 13.15 -1.76
C GLY A 111 1.63 12.69 -2.97
N GLY A 112 1.25 13.22 -4.13
CA GLY A 112 1.97 12.97 -5.39
C GLY A 112 1.16 12.06 -6.31
N LEU A 113 1.84 11.30 -7.15
CA LEU A 113 1.21 10.43 -8.14
C LEU A 113 1.98 9.13 -8.35
N ALA A 114 1.24 8.08 -8.71
CA ALA A 114 1.76 6.88 -9.35
C ALA A 114 1.14 6.73 -10.74
N ASN A 115 1.96 6.50 -11.75
CA ASN A 115 1.54 6.37 -13.13
C ASN A 115 2.15 5.09 -13.71
N VAL A 116 1.34 4.04 -13.75
CA VAL A 116 1.71 2.73 -14.26
C VAL A 116 1.31 2.61 -15.73
N ILE A 117 2.24 2.19 -16.57
CA ILE A 117 2.05 2.05 -18.01
C ILE A 117 2.58 0.69 -18.44
N VAL A 118 1.70 -0.14 -19.02
CA VAL A 118 2.04 -1.34 -19.78
C VAL A 118 1.90 -1.02 -21.27
N LEU A 119 2.97 -1.22 -22.02
CA LEU A 119 3.03 -0.97 -23.47
C LEU A 119 2.39 -2.12 -24.26
N GLU A 120 2.14 -1.91 -25.55
CA GLU A 120 1.56 -2.92 -26.44
C GLU A 120 2.43 -4.20 -26.55
N ASN A 121 3.74 -4.04 -26.39
CA ASN A 121 4.70 -5.15 -26.34
C ASN A 121 4.74 -5.88 -24.98
N GLY A 122 3.90 -5.47 -24.02
CA GLY A 122 3.82 -6.05 -22.68
C GLY A 122 4.83 -5.51 -21.67
N LYS A 123 5.81 -4.68 -22.08
CA LYS A 123 6.76 -4.07 -21.14
C LYS A 123 6.05 -3.08 -20.22
N ALA A 124 6.36 -3.09 -18.94
CA ALA A 124 5.80 -2.15 -17.99
C ALA A 124 6.85 -1.20 -17.40
N ASN A 125 6.44 0.03 -17.07
CA ASN A 125 7.36 1.01 -16.48
C ASN A 125 7.71 0.74 -15.01
N TYR A 126 7.05 -0.24 -14.38
CA TYR A 126 7.42 -0.75 -13.06
C TYR A 126 8.46 -1.89 -13.14
N ASP A 127 8.78 -2.40 -14.34
CA ASP A 127 9.80 -3.45 -14.54
C ASP A 127 11.20 -2.81 -14.48
N ILE A 128 11.54 -2.30 -13.29
CA ILE A 128 12.75 -1.54 -13.02
C ILE A 128 13.77 -2.34 -12.21
N VAL A 129 13.46 -3.54 -11.75
CA VAL A 129 14.45 -4.41 -11.10
C VAL A 129 15.20 -5.17 -12.21
N PRO A 130 16.54 -5.05 -12.32
CA PRO A 130 17.31 -5.80 -13.29
C PRO A 130 17.11 -7.31 -13.10
N GLU A 131 16.93 -8.04 -14.21
CA GLU A 131 16.98 -9.49 -14.18
C GLU A 131 18.40 -9.92 -13.79
N SER A 132 18.56 -10.58 -12.64
CA SER A 132 19.87 -11.14 -12.26
C SER A 132 20.22 -12.30 -13.19
N GLU A 133 21.42 -12.30 -13.80
CA GLU A 133 21.90 -13.37 -14.68
C GLU A 133 21.98 -14.77 -14.01
N ASP A 134 21.86 -14.84 -12.67
CA ASP A 134 21.80 -16.09 -11.90
C ASP A 134 20.36 -16.65 -11.67
N ALA A 135 19.31 -16.00 -12.18
CA ALA A 135 17.92 -16.44 -11.97
C ALA A 135 17.47 -17.60 -12.90
N ALA A 136 18.40 -18.22 -13.62
CA ALA A 136 18.16 -19.44 -14.41
C ALA A 136 18.60 -20.71 -13.64
N ALA A 137 18.29 -20.81 -12.35
CA ALA A 137 18.36 -22.07 -11.61
C ALA A 137 17.28 -22.10 -10.51
N GLU A 138 16.26 -22.92 -10.77
CA GLU A 138 15.31 -23.55 -9.84
C GLU A 138 14.50 -22.67 -8.86
N LYS A 139 13.17 -22.79 -8.99
CA LYS A 139 12.17 -22.48 -7.97
C LYS A 139 12.50 -23.22 -6.66
N ALA A 140 13.14 -22.53 -5.73
CA ALA A 140 13.08 -22.80 -4.29
C ALA A 140 12.69 -21.48 -3.60
N PRO A 141 11.99 -21.52 -2.44
CA PRO A 141 11.62 -20.29 -1.74
C PRO A 141 12.90 -19.56 -1.37
N ALA A 142 13.00 -18.29 -1.78
CA ALA A 142 14.09 -17.43 -1.39
C ALA A 142 14.02 -17.21 0.13
N GLU A 143 14.77 -18.01 0.89
CA GLU A 143 15.28 -17.54 2.18
C GLU A 143 16.12 -16.30 1.87
N SER A 144 15.69 -15.17 2.42
CA SER A 144 16.29 -13.85 2.22
C SER A 144 17.66 -13.81 2.89
N SER A 145 18.67 -14.33 2.20
CA SER A 145 20.06 -14.23 2.59
C SER A 145 20.84 -13.47 1.53
N SER A 146 20.58 -12.17 1.43
CA SER A 146 21.58 -11.21 1.00
C SER A 146 22.12 -10.50 2.24
N ASP A 147 23.43 -10.66 2.50
CA ASP A 147 24.14 -9.87 3.50
C ASP A 147 24.12 -8.40 3.04
N GLY A 148 23.09 -7.66 3.48
CA GLY A 148 22.86 -6.26 3.12
C GLY A 148 21.38 -5.86 2.98
N ALA A 149 20.44 -6.80 2.86
CA ALA A 149 19.02 -6.46 2.72
C ALA A 149 18.37 -6.00 4.04
N PHE A 150 17.58 -4.93 3.95
CA PHE A 150 16.69 -4.44 4.99
C PHE A 150 15.74 -5.56 5.46
N ALA A 151 15.64 -5.80 6.77
CA ALA A 151 14.64 -6.70 7.30
C ALA A 151 13.33 -5.91 7.49
N ILE A 152 12.31 -6.22 6.68
CA ILE A 152 11.02 -5.53 6.76
C ILE A 152 10.18 -6.21 7.85
N GLN A 153 9.99 -5.53 8.98
CA GLN A 153 9.00 -5.88 10.02
C GLN A 153 7.90 -4.82 10.00
N LEU A 154 7.24 -4.71 8.86
CA LEU A 154 6.20 -3.71 8.64
C LEU A 154 5.09 -3.92 9.67
N LYS A 155 4.73 -2.85 10.37
CA LYS A 155 3.61 -2.79 11.31
C LYS A 155 2.50 -1.89 10.82
N ARG A 156 2.86 -0.90 10.00
CA ARG A 156 1.94 0.09 9.48
C ARG A 156 2.36 0.56 8.09
N PHE A 157 1.39 0.64 7.19
CA PHE A 157 1.54 1.20 5.86
C PHE A 157 0.46 2.24 5.61
N VAL A 158 0.86 3.43 5.16
CA VAL A 158 -0.05 4.56 4.96
C VAL A 158 0.13 5.15 3.57
N ILE A 159 -0.98 5.44 2.91
CA ILE A 159 -1.04 6.34 1.76
C ILE A 159 -1.96 7.49 2.16
N ASP A 160 -1.48 8.72 2.04
CA ASP A 160 -2.27 9.93 2.25
C ASP A 160 -2.24 10.77 0.96
N GLY A 161 -3.31 10.67 0.19
CA GLY A 161 -3.57 11.56 -0.93
C GLY A 161 -2.76 11.33 -2.18
N LEU A 162 -2.62 10.07 -2.62
CA LEU A 162 -1.91 9.72 -3.84
C LEU A 162 -2.85 9.69 -5.06
N GLU A 163 -2.49 10.34 -6.15
CA GLU A 163 -3.17 10.15 -7.44
C GLU A 163 -2.65 8.88 -8.11
N VAL A 164 -3.52 8.05 -8.68
CA VAL A 164 -3.07 6.84 -9.38
C VAL A 164 -3.66 6.78 -10.77
N MET A 165 -2.79 6.51 -11.74
CA MET A 165 -3.12 6.20 -13.11
C MET A 165 -2.51 4.86 -13.50
N TYR A 166 -3.28 4.03 -14.16
CA TYR A 166 -2.84 2.77 -14.74
C TYR A 166 -3.35 2.71 -16.17
N THR A 167 -2.45 2.45 -17.11
CA THR A 167 -2.77 2.27 -18.53
C THR A 167 -2.12 1.00 -19.03
N ASP A 168 -2.92 0.02 -19.38
CA ASP A 168 -2.48 -1.19 -20.08
C ASP A 168 -2.94 -1.16 -21.53
N LYS A 169 -1.97 -0.91 -22.42
CA LYS A 169 -2.22 -0.89 -23.86
C LYS A 169 -2.33 -2.28 -24.46
N GLN A 170 -1.72 -3.28 -23.84
CA GLN A 170 -1.77 -4.67 -24.30
C GLN A 170 -3.14 -5.28 -24.01
N GLY A 171 -3.63 -5.15 -22.77
CA GLY A 171 -4.95 -5.62 -22.33
C GLY A 171 -6.10 -4.66 -22.66
N GLY A 172 -5.80 -3.43 -23.11
CA GLY A 172 -6.81 -2.43 -23.44
C GLY A 172 -7.58 -1.92 -22.22
N MET A 173 -6.90 -1.81 -21.08
CA MET A 173 -7.46 -1.39 -19.79
C MET A 173 -6.88 -0.04 -19.35
N ALA A 174 -7.72 0.80 -18.77
CA ALA A 174 -7.29 2.01 -18.09
C ALA A 174 -8.04 2.18 -16.78
N PHE A 175 -7.30 2.51 -15.73
CA PHE A 175 -7.83 2.82 -14.40
C PHE A 175 -7.24 4.15 -13.93
N SER A 176 -8.04 4.97 -13.28
CA SER A 176 -7.51 6.11 -12.55
C SER A 176 -8.35 6.46 -11.33
N THR A 177 -7.71 7.09 -10.36
CA THR A 177 -8.36 7.68 -9.19
C THR A 177 -7.63 8.98 -8.85
N SER A 178 -8.41 10.01 -8.53
CA SER A 178 -7.86 11.34 -8.21
C SER A 178 -7.18 11.41 -6.85
N ARG A 179 -7.55 10.47 -5.96
CA ARG A 179 -6.99 10.38 -4.61
C ARG A 179 -7.13 8.94 -4.10
N ILE A 180 -6.09 8.45 -3.43
CA ILE A 180 -6.11 7.25 -2.60
C ILE A 180 -5.66 7.66 -1.20
N ASP A 181 -6.49 7.33 -0.22
CA ASP A 181 -6.10 7.27 1.19
C ASP A 181 -6.14 5.81 1.64
N MET A 182 -5.10 5.33 2.29
CA MET A 182 -5.00 3.96 2.77
C MET A 182 -4.29 3.92 4.11
N THR A 183 -4.79 3.08 5.02
CA THR A 183 -4.07 2.63 6.20
C THR A 183 -4.14 1.12 6.26
N LEU A 184 -3.02 0.47 6.49
CA LEU A 184 -2.91 -0.95 6.75
C LEU A 184 -2.07 -1.12 8.01
N GLY A 185 -2.65 -1.70 9.06
CA GLY A 185 -1.98 -2.00 10.31
C GLY A 185 -1.98 -3.49 10.58
N GLY A 186 -0.91 -4.00 11.19
CA GLY A 186 -0.76 -5.40 11.57
C GLY A 186 0.71 -5.79 11.62
N ASP A 187 1.07 -6.80 12.41
CA ASP A 187 2.45 -7.29 12.53
C ASP A 187 2.72 -8.36 11.47
N PHE A 188 3.30 -7.94 10.34
CA PHE A 188 3.61 -8.84 9.22
C PHE A 188 4.76 -9.82 9.51
N SER A 189 5.43 -9.66 10.66
CA SER A 189 6.48 -10.59 11.11
C SER A 189 5.95 -11.68 12.05
N ALA A 190 4.72 -11.53 12.55
CA ALA A 190 4.10 -12.48 13.47
C ALA A 190 3.50 -13.68 12.74
N GLU A 191 3.50 -14.85 13.40
CA GLU A 191 2.80 -16.05 12.92
C GLU A 191 1.28 -15.82 12.78
N ARG A 192 0.73 -14.95 13.63
CA ARG A 192 -0.66 -14.52 13.61
C ARG A 192 -0.75 -13.02 13.85
N THR A 193 -1.58 -12.33 13.09
CA THR A 193 -1.83 -10.90 13.27
C THR A 193 -3.27 -10.55 12.89
N ALA A 194 -3.85 -9.57 13.57
CA ALA A 194 -5.01 -8.85 13.05
C ALA A 194 -4.52 -7.83 12.02
N LEU A 195 -5.16 -7.79 10.86
CA LEU A 195 -4.90 -6.83 9.79
C LEU A 195 -6.06 -5.84 9.75
N GLU A 196 -5.79 -4.60 10.11
CA GLU A 196 -6.75 -3.50 10.06
C GLU A 196 -6.49 -2.66 8.82
N THR A 197 -7.42 -2.66 7.87
CA THR A 197 -7.28 -1.95 6.60
C THR A 197 -8.41 -0.95 6.41
N ASN A 198 -8.06 0.28 6.06
CA ASN A 198 -8.99 1.28 5.55
C ASN A 198 -8.46 1.79 4.22
N ILE A 199 -9.31 1.85 3.21
CA ILE A 199 -8.97 2.38 1.89
C ILE A 199 -10.12 3.29 1.43
N LEU A 200 -9.79 4.46 0.91
CA LEU A 200 -10.71 5.38 0.24
C LEU A 200 -10.11 5.79 -1.11
N LEU A 201 -10.88 5.62 -2.18
CA LEU A 201 -10.56 6.09 -3.52
C LEU A 201 -11.62 7.09 -3.99
N GLU A 202 -11.18 8.25 -4.46
CA GLU A 202 -12.05 9.30 -4.97
C GLU A 202 -11.98 9.43 -6.50
N THR A 203 -13.14 9.59 -7.15
CA THR A 203 -13.25 9.79 -8.60
C THR A 203 -12.63 8.64 -9.41
N VAL A 204 -12.95 7.40 -9.03
CA VAL A 204 -12.50 6.20 -9.72
C VAL A 204 -13.08 6.13 -11.13
N LYS A 205 -12.21 5.90 -12.09
CA LYS A 205 -12.55 5.61 -13.48
C LYS A 205 -11.92 4.28 -13.86
N LEU A 206 -12.69 3.43 -14.52
CA LEU A 206 -12.24 2.14 -15.04
C LEU A 206 -12.83 1.95 -16.43
N SER A 207 -11.99 1.62 -17.39
CA SER A 207 -12.40 1.24 -18.73
C SER A 207 -11.63 0.02 -19.21
N THR A 208 -12.30 -0.89 -19.90
CA THR A 208 -11.68 -2.03 -20.58
C THR A 208 -12.38 -2.29 -21.91
N GLY A 209 -11.60 -2.59 -22.96
CA GLY A 209 -12.13 -2.83 -24.30
C GLY A 209 -12.90 -1.65 -24.89
N GLY A 210 -12.54 -0.41 -24.51
CA GLY A 210 -13.23 0.81 -24.93
C GLY A 210 -14.55 1.11 -24.21
N VAL A 211 -14.98 0.26 -23.27
CA VAL A 211 -16.18 0.45 -22.45
C VAL A 211 -15.79 1.02 -21.10
N SER A 212 -16.41 2.13 -20.68
CA SER A 212 -16.25 2.70 -19.35
C SER A 212 -17.21 2.00 -18.38
N TYR A 213 -16.65 1.27 -17.41
CA TYR A 213 -17.40 0.54 -16.38
C TYR A 213 -17.61 1.40 -15.13
N LEU A 214 -16.58 2.12 -14.70
CA LEU A 214 -16.67 3.09 -13.61
C LEU A 214 -16.32 4.48 -14.15
N ASN A 215 -17.06 5.49 -13.72
CA ASN A 215 -16.82 6.86 -14.13
C ASN A 215 -17.16 7.85 -13.00
N GLY A 216 -16.14 8.24 -12.24
CA GLY A 216 -16.29 9.19 -11.12
C GLY A 216 -16.92 8.56 -9.89
N VAL A 217 -16.63 7.29 -9.64
CA VAL A 217 -17.17 6.52 -8.51
C VAL A 217 -16.29 6.70 -7.28
N GLU A 218 -16.88 6.74 -6.09
CA GLU A 218 -16.14 6.67 -4.84
C GLU A 218 -16.14 5.23 -4.32
N LEU A 219 -14.98 4.72 -3.91
CA LEU A 219 -14.83 3.39 -3.33
C LEU A 219 -14.26 3.50 -1.92
N GLU A 220 -14.82 2.77 -0.98
CA GLU A 220 -14.29 2.66 0.38
C GLU A 220 -14.25 1.18 0.77
N LEU A 221 -13.16 0.75 1.40
CA LEU A 221 -13.01 -0.57 2.02
C LEU A 221 -12.57 -0.38 3.46
N LYS A 222 -13.31 -0.98 4.38
CA LYS A 222 -12.88 -1.23 5.75
C LYS A 222 -12.78 -2.73 5.93
N ALA A 223 -11.62 -3.22 6.32
CA ALA A 223 -11.40 -4.63 6.52
C ALA A 223 -10.69 -4.91 7.84
N ASP A 224 -11.19 -5.93 8.53
CA ASP A 224 -10.63 -6.50 9.75
C ASP A 224 -10.46 -8.00 9.51
N VAL A 225 -9.20 -8.41 9.38
CA VAL A 225 -8.82 -9.75 8.97
C VAL A 225 -7.86 -10.36 9.99
N ASP A 226 -8.29 -11.40 10.68
CA ASP A 226 -7.39 -12.25 11.47
C ASP A 226 -6.63 -13.17 10.54
N ALA A 227 -5.32 -12.97 10.47
CA ALA A 227 -4.45 -13.67 9.55
C ALA A 227 -3.54 -14.65 10.30
N ASP A 228 -3.54 -15.92 9.88
CA ASP A 228 -2.67 -17.00 10.34
C ASP A 228 -1.68 -17.31 9.21
N MET A 229 -0.48 -16.75 9.31
CA MET A 229 0.57 -16.86 8.28
C MET A 229 1.10 -18.30 8.18
N VAL A 230 1.06 -19.05 9.28
CA VAL A 230 1.56 -20.44 9.34
C VAL A 230 0.62 -21.37 8.60
N ASN A 231 -0.69 -21.23 8.83
CA ASN A 231 -1.71 -22.07 8.20
C ASN A 231 -2.29 -21.46 6.91
N LYS A 232 -1.78 -20.30 6.47
CA LYS A 232 -2.28 -19.49 5.35
C LYS A 232 -3.81 -19.34 5.38
N SER A 233 -4.32 -18.98 6.55
CA SER A 233 -5.76 -18.84 6.80
C SER A 233 -6.11 -17.43 7.24
N TYR A 234 -7.23 -16.91 6.74
CA TYR A 234 -7.64 -15.53 6.90
C TYR A 234 -9.13 -15.51 7.26
N THR A 235 -9.45 -15.00 8.44
CA THR A 235 -10.83 -14.82 8.91
C THR A 235 -11.23 -13.37 8.73
N LEU A 236 -12.20 -13.16 7.85
CA LEU A 236 -12.82 -11.89 7.53
C LEU A 236 -13.95 -11.63 8.54
N ASN A 237 -13.76 -10.67 9.45
CA ASN A 237 -14.66 -10.48 10.59
C ASN A 237 -15.78 -9.48 10.35
N GLN A 238 -15.42 -8.21 10.09
CA GLN A 238 -16.36 -7.10 9.92
C GLN A 238 -15.92 -6.24 8.74
N ASN A 239 -15.97 -6.82 7.54
CA ASN A 239 -15.52 -6.08 6.36
C ASN A 239 -16.69 -5.38 5.70
N GLU A 240 -16.50 -4.10 5.41
CA GLU A 240 -17.46 -3.25 4.73
C GLU A 240 -16.81 -2.69 3.47
N PHE A 241 -17.48 -2.90 2.35
CA PHE A 241 -17.12 -2.32 1.07
C PHE A 241 -18.24 -1.41 0.60
N ARG A 242 -17.88 -0.19 0.23
CA ARG A 242 -18.83 0.82 -0.23
C ARG A 242 -18.47 1.27 -1.63
N ILE A 243 -19.48 1.27 -2.51
CA ILE A 243 -19.41 1.88 -3.83
C ILE A 243 -20.46 2.98 -3.89
N ASN A 244 -20.05 4.25 -3.94
CA ASN A 244 -20.97 5.38 -3.77
C ASN A 244 -21.84 5.20 -2.50
N GLY A 245 -23.17 5.12 -2.61
CA GLY A 245 -24.07 4.84 -1.48
C GLY A 245 -24.44 3.37 -1.29
N LEU A 246 -23.89 2.44 -2.10
CA LEU A 246 -24.11 1.01 -1.91
C LEU A 246 -23.13 0.45 -0.87
N HIS A 247 -23.67 -0.07 0.23
CA HIS A 247 -22.91 -0.75 1.28
C HIS A 247 -23.02 -2.27 1.15
N LEU A 248 -21.88 -2.95 1.20
CA LEU A 248 -21.74 -4.39 1.10
C LEU A 248 -20.90 -4.89 2.29
N SER A 249 -21.35 -5.95 2.96
CA SER A 249 -20.53 -6.68 3.91
C SER A 249 -19.96 -7.94 3.28
N LEU A 250 -18.77 -8.34 3.71
CA LEU A 250 -18.13 -9.59 3.29
C LEU A 250 -17.37 -10.21 4.47
N ASP A 251 -17.89 -11.29 5.00
CA ASP A 251 -17.31 -11.96 6.17
C ASP A 251 -17.12 -13.45 5.87
N GLY A 252 -16.26 -14.13 6.64
CA GLY A 252 -16.05 -15.57 6.49
C GLY A 252 -14.60 -15.98 6.56
N ASN A 253 -14.26 -17.10 5.91
CA ASN A 253 -12.91 -17.65 5.96
C ASN A 253 -12.36 -17.91 4.55
N ILE A 254 -11.08 -17.60 4.40
CA ILE A 254 -10.26 -17.95 3.25
C ILE A 254 -9.09 -18.79 3.76
N THR A 255 -8.82 -19.94 3.15
CA THR A 255 -7.66 -20.76 3.50
C THR A 255 -6.97 -21.24 2.24
N MET A 256 -5.64 -21.12 2.23
CA MET A 256 -4.79 -21.58 1.12
C MET A 256 -3.97 -22.79 1.59
N PRO A 257 -4.54 -24.01 1.57
CA PRO A 257 -3.86 -25.19 2.12
C PRO A 257 -2.59 -25.58 1.35
N ASN A 258 -2.47 -25.15 0.10
CA ASN A 258 -1.33 -25.35 -0.78
C ASN A 258 -1.23 -24.16 -1.76
N ASP A 259 -0.35 -24.24 -2.76
CA ASP A 259 -0.11 -23.13 -3.71
C ASP A 259 -1.12 -23.08 -4.89
N GLU A 260 -2.02 -24.07 -5.00
CA GLU A 260 -3.00 -24.18 -6.08
C GLU A 260 -4.43 -23.87 -5.59
N ASP A 261 -4.79 -24.34 -4.40
CA ASP A 261 -6.15 -24.29 -3.89
C ASP A 261 -6.40 -23.06 -3.01
N ILE A 262 -7.51 -22.37 -3.27
CA ILE A 262 -8.09 -21.35 -2.40
C ILE A 262 -9.45 -21.83 -1.92
N ASN A 263 -9.55 -22.20 -0.65
CA ASN A 263 -10.81 -22.56 -0.01
C ASN A 263 -11.53 -21.30 0.46
N LEU A 264 -12.77 -21.15 0.02
CA LEU A 264 -13.65 -20.03 0.36
C LEU A 264 -14.85 -20.55 1.16
N ASP A 265 -15.15 -19.89 2.26
CA ASP A 265 -16.42 -19.99 2.98
C ASP A 265 -16.83 -18.59 3.41
N LEU A 266 -17.40 -17.85 2.46
CA LEU A 266 -17.70 -16.42 2.57
C LEU A 266 -19.20 -16.19 2.56
N VAL A 267 -19.65 -15.21 3.32
CA VAL A 267 -21.01 -14.68 3.32
C VAL A 267 -20.92 -13.20 2.96
N TYR A 268 -21.81 -12.77 2.08
CA TYR A 268 -21.92 -11.37 1.72
C TYR A 268 -23.35 -10.90 1.86
N ALA A 269 -23.52 -9.61 2.18
CA ALA A 269 -24.83 -8.99 2.24
C ALA A 269 -24.78 -7.54 1.78
N ALA A 270 -25.88 -7.05 1.22
CA ALA A 270 -26.16 -5.64 1.03
C ALA A 270 -27.37 -5.29 1.91
N ALA A 271 -27.13 -4.57 3.01
CA ALA A 271 -28.19 -4.18 3.92
C ALA A 271 -29.06 -3.11 3.24
N LYS A 272 -30.34 -3.44 3.01
CA LYS A 272 -31.43 -2.55 2.54
C LYS A 272 -30.95 -1.31 1.77
N THR A 273 -30.49 -1.52 0.55
CA THR A 273 -30.02 -0.46 -0.34
C THR A 273 -31.19 0.16 -1.10
N GLU A 274 -31.27 1.49 -1.17
CA GLU A 274 -32.22 2.14 -2.08
C GLU A 274 -31.87 1.82 -3.54
N PHE A 275 -32.88 1.53 -4.37
CA PHE A 275 -32.65 1.15 -5.77
C PHE A 275 -31.86 2.19 -6.57
N LYS A 276 -31.97 3.48 -6.19
CA LYS A 276 -31.20 4.59 -6.77
C LYS A 276 -29.69 4.38 -6.65
N GLU A 277 -29.21 3.79 -5.56
CA GLU A 277 -27.78 3.53 -5.35
C GLU A 277 -27.27 2.43 -6.28
N ILE A 278 -28.11 1.45 -6.64
CA ILE A 278 -27.77 0.42 -7.64
C ILE A 278 -27.66 1.05 -9.03
N LEU A 279 -28.55 1.99 -9.36
CA LEU A 279 -28.46 2.75 -10.62
C LEU A 279 -27.14 3.54 -10.71
N SER A 280 -26.51 3.89 -9.59
CA SER A 280 -25.19 4.54 -9.59
C SER A 280 -24.06 3.65 -10.13
N LEU A 281 -24.26 2.32 -10.14
CA LEU A 281 -23.31 1.36 -10.72
C LEU A 281 -23.50 1.15 -12.22
N VAL A 282 -24.58 1.69 -12.80
CA VAL A 282 -24.84 1.52 -14.23
C VAL A 282 -23.78 2.32 -15.00
N PRO A 283 -23.06 1.67 -15.94
CA PRO A 283 -22.06 2.33 -16.77
C PRO A 283 -22.60 3.63 -17.40
N GLY A 284 -21.80 4.69 -17.36
CA GLY A 284 -22.20 6.02 -17.83
C GLY A 284 -22.67 6.06 -19.28
N ILE A 285 -22.27 5.08 -20.10
CA ILE A 285 -22.75 4.92 -21.48
C ILE A 285 -24.27 4.73 -21.58
N TYR A 286 -24.89 4.15 -20.55
CA TYR A 286 -26.34 3.97 -20.50
C TYR A 286 -27.04 5.06 -19.67
N ALA A 287 -26.31 5.89 -18.93
CA ALA A 287 -26.90 6.84 -17.98
C ALA A 287 -27.91 7.82 -18.61
N LYS A 288 -27.74 8.18 -19.90
CA LYS A 288 -28.71 8.99 -20.65
C LYS A 288 -30.02 8.25 -20.91
N ASP A 289 -29.98 6.95 -21.13
CA ASP A 289 -31.17 6.12 -21.34
C ASP A 289 -31.93 5.87 -20.03
N PHE A 290 -31.28 6.10 -18.88
CA PHE A 290 -31.83 5.95 -17.54
C PHE A 290 -32.22 7.28 -16.86
N SER A 291 -32.00 8.44 -17.48
CA SER A 291 -32.24 9.74 -16.83
C SER A 291 -33.71 10.00 -16.48
N ASP A 292 -34.63 9.39 -17.25
CA ASP A 292 -36.08 9.52 -17.06
C ASP A 292 -36.66 8.34 -16.27
N VAL A 293 -35.83 7.36 -15.87
CA VAL A 293 -36.27 6.18 -15.13
C VAL A 293 -36.51 6.54 -13.67
N GLN A 294 -37.77 6.46 -13.25
CA GLN A 294 -38.16 6.57 -11.85
C GLN A 294 -38.27 5.16 -11.25
N ALA A 295 -37.32 4.83 -10.39
CA ALA A 295 -37.34 3.58 -9.63
C ALA A 295 -37.40 3.89 -8.14
N SER A 296 -38.23 3.14 -7.41
CA SER A 296 -38.39 3.27 -5.97
C SER A 296 -38.45 1.89 -5.33
N GLY A 297 -38.10 1.81 -4.05
CA GLY A 297 -38.01 0.56 -3.30
C GLY A 297 -36.59 0.31 -2.77
N SER A 298 -36.49 -0.72 -1.94
CA SER A 298 -35.24 -1.18 -1.36
C SER A 298 -34.91 -2.58 -1.87
N LEU A 299 -33.65 -2.81 -2.20
CA LEU A 299 -33.10 -4.13 -2.43
C LEU A 299 -32.42 -4.60 -1.14
N GLU A 300 -32.64 -5.85 -0.78
CA GLU A 300 -31.81 -6.58 0.18
C GLU A 300 -31.19 -7.76 -0.56
N LEU A 301 -29.88 -7.92 -0.43
CA LEU A 301 -29.12 -9.01 -1.04
C LEU A 301 -28.38 -9.74 0.07
N SER A 302 -28.42 -11.07 0.05
CA SER A 302 -27.57 -11.91 0.89
C SER A 302 -27.20 -13.16 0.12
N GLY A 303 -25.97 -13.62 0.25
CA GLY A 303 -25.52 -14.84 -0.38
C GLY A 303 -24.27 -15.40 0.28
N MET A 304 -23.85 -16.56 -0.22
CA MET A 304 -22.64 -17.23 0.23
C MET A 304 -21.83 -17.73 -0.96
N VAL A 305 -20.52 -17.74 -0.79
CA VAL A 305 -19.56 -18.35 -1.71
C VAL A 305 -18.84 -19.44 -0.93
N LYS A 306 -19.03 -20.70 -1.33
CA LYS A 306 -18.42 -21.85 -0.66
C LYS A 306 -17.85 -22.83 -1.67
N GLY A 307 -16.58 -23.16 -1.53
CA GLY A 307 -15.90 -24.11 -2.41
C GLY A 307 -14.40 -23.87 -2.50
N THR A 308 -13.74 -24.67 -3.32
CA THR A 308 -12.32 -24.54 -3.66
C THR A 308 -12.22 -23.91 -5.03
N TYR A 309 -11.44 -22.84 -5.14
CA TYR A 309 -11.01 -22.24 -6.40
C TYR A 309 -9.59 -22.72 -6.72
N ASN A 310 -9.36 -23.20 -7.93
CA ASN A 310 -8.08 -23.73 -8.43
C ASN A 310 -7.89 -23.46 -9.92
#